data_AF-A0A940V4B2-F1
#
_entry.id   AF-A0A940V4B2-F1
#
_cell.length_a   1.000
_cell.length_b   1.000
_cell.length_c   1.000
_cell.angle_alpha   90.00
_cell.angle_beta   90.00
_cell.angle_gamma   90.00
#
_symmetry.space_group_name_H-M   'P 1'
#
loop_
_entity.id
_entity.type
_entity.pdbx_description
1 polymer ?
#
loop_
_entity_poly.entity_id
_entity_poly.type
_entity_poly.pdbx_seq_one_letter_code
_entity_poly.pdbx_strand_id
1 'polypeptide(L)'
;MKVQTFPILPKKISFQLKKLTKSSARAYWKEAPGATGYEILYSSTEKGSYQSIGYHQSLDCIVEKLEFGYIYYFNIRPYVYIGSKLYYGGLSKVVSIKM
;
A
#
# COMPACT_ATOMS: atom_id res chain seq x y z
N MET A 1 -22.02 -20.42 18.69
CA MET A 1 -20.75 -20.65 17.95
C MET A 1 -20.24 -19.29 17.50
N LYS A 2 -19.06 -18.85 17.93
CA LYS A 2 -18.45 -17.64 17.34
C LYS A 2 -17.95 -18.04 15.95
N VAL A 3 -18.66 -17.61 14.91
CA VAL A 3 -18.21 -17.79 13.54
C VAL A 3 -16.90 -17.01 13.43
N GLN A 4 -15.78 -17.71 13.39
CA GLN A 4 -14.49 -17.09 13.15
C GLN A 4 -14.48 -16.76 11.66
N THR A 5 -15.09 -15.63 11.30
CA THR A 5 -15.05 -15.12 9.94
C THR A 5 -13.58 -14.84 9.64
N PHE A 6 -12.97 -15.67 8.79
CA PHE A 6 -11.72 -15.30 8.15
C PHE A 6 -11.93 -13.91 7.53
N PRO A 7 -11.05 -12.93 7.78
CA PRO A 7 -11.14 -11.67 7.06
C PRO A 7 -11.11 -12.02 5.58
N ILE A 8 -12.20 -11.69 4.88
CA ILE A 8 -12.33 -11.92 3.45
C ILE A 8 -11.11 -11.21 2.86
N LEU A 9 -10.16 -11.98 2.30
CA LEU A 9 -8.95 -11.41 1.75
C LEU A 9 -9.36 -10.31 0.79
N PRO A 10 -8.90 -9.06 0.99
CA PRO A 10 -9.55 -7.99 0.30
C PRO A 10 -9.37 -8.14 -1.20
N LYS A 11 -10.49 -8.03 -1.93
CA LYS A 11 -10.49 -8.01 -3.39
C LYS A 11 -9.41 -7.05 -3.88
N LYS A 12 -8.77 -7.42 -5.00
CA LYS A 12 -7.75 -6.65 -5.72
C LYS A 12 -7.84 -5.14 -5.43
N ILE A 13 -6.87 -4.62 -4.69
CA ILE A 13 -6.82 -3.21 -4.34
C ILE A 13 -6.53 -2.39 -5.60
N SER A 14 -7.36 -1.38 -5.85
CA SER A 14 -7.12 -0.38 -6.87
C SER A 14 -6.18 0.67 -6.30
N PHE A 15 -4.87 0.48 -6.49
CA PHE A 15 -3.82 1.39 -6.04
C PHE A 15 -3.30 2.24 -7.18
N GLN A 16 -3.11 3.54 -6.93
CA GLN A 16 -2.69 4.51 -7.94
C GLN A 16 -1.70 5.52 -7.34
N LEU A 17 -0.85 6.06 -8.20
CA LEU A 17 0.11 7.11 -7.87
C LEU A 17 -0.18 8.34 -8.72
N LYS A 18 -0.08 9.53 -8.12
CA LYS A 18 -0.17 10.81 -8.83
C LYS A 18 1.00 11.69 -8.41
N LYS A 19 1.80 12.13 -9.38
CA LYS A 19 2.89 13.08 -9.14
C LYS A 19 2.34 14.39 -8.58
N LEU A 20 2.94 14.90 -7.50
CA LEU A 20 2.59 16.19 -6.91
C LEU A 20 3.67 17.22 -7.21
N THR A 21 4.93 16.86 -7.00
CA THR A 21 6.09 17.70 -7.27
C THR A 21 7.20 16.90 -7.97
N LYS A 22 8.38 17.49 -8.14
CA LYS A 22 9.59 16.77 -8.62
C LYS A 22 10.11 15.74 -7.62
N SER A 23 9.70 15.82 -6.35
CA SER A 23 10.19 14.95 -5.28
C SER A 23 9.10 14.34 -4.39
N SER A 24 7.83 14.48 -4.78
CA SER A 24 6.71 13.88 -4.07
C SER A 24 5.59 13.38 -4.97
N ALA A 25 4.94 12.32 -4.51
CA ALA A 25 3.79 11.69 -5.16
C ALA A 25 2.70 11.38 -4.14
N ARG A 26 1.44 11.53 -4.54
CA ARG A 26 0.28 11.05 -3.79
C ARG A 26 0.03 9.60 -4.13
N ALA A 27 0.07 8.74 -3.13
CA ALA A 27 -0.41 7.38 -3.21
C ALA A 27 -1.87 7.35 -2.74
N TYR A 28 -2.77 6.74 -3.52
CA TYR A 28 -4.19 6.67 -3.17
C TYR A 28 -4.81 5.36 -3.64
N TRP A 29 -5.80 4.89 -2.89
CA TRP A 29 -6.43 3.59 -3.13
C TRP A 29 -7.91 3.60 -2.77
N LYS A 30 -8.59 2.54 -3.21
CA LYS A 30 -9.96 2.25 -2.78
C LYS A 30 -9.95 1.39 -1.52
N GLU A 31 -10.94 1.61 -0.68
CA GLU A 31 -11.16 0.80 0.51
C GLU A 31 -11.35 -0.67 0.14
N ALA A 32 -10.68 -1.53 0.90
CA ALA A 32 -10.71 -2.96 0.78
C ALA A 32 -11.56 -3.51 1.95
N PRO A 33 -12.66 -4.23 1.70
CA PRO A 33 -13.62 -4.60 2.75
C PRO A 33 -12.96 -5.33 3.93
N GLY A 34 -13.21 -4.86 5.15
CA GLY A 34 -12.70 -5.47 6.39
C GLY A 34 -11.25 -5.12 6.74
N ALA A 35 -10.58 -4.27 5.95
CA ALA A 35 -9.27 -3.75 6.30
C ALA A 35 -9.37 -2.73 7.44
N THR A 36 -8.51 -2.84 8.45
CA THR A 36 -8.33 -1.80 9.48
C THR A 36 -7.30 -0.75 9.08
N GLY A 37 -6.55 -1.00 8.01
CA GLY A 37 -5.58 -0.09 7.43
C GLY A 37 -4.78 -0.76 6.31
N TYR A 38 -3.73 -0.07 5.87
CA TYR A 38 -2.93 -0.44 4.71
C TYR A 38 -1.46 -0.21 4.99
N GLU A 39 -0.63 -1.13 4.52
CA GLU A 39 0.81 -0.95 4.46
C GLU A 39 1.22 -0.70 3.02
N ILE A 40 1.96 0.38 2.81
CA ILE A 40 2.54 0.70 1.50
C ILE A 40 3.99 0.27 1.52
N LEU A 41 4.41 -0.41 0.46
CA LEU A 41 5.79 -0.79 0.27
C LEU A 41 6.32 -0.21 -1.04
N TYR A 42 7.62 0.10 -1.05
CA TYR A 42 8.29 0.63 -2.23
C TYR A 42 9.65 -0.02 -2.48
N SER A 43 10.11 0.02 -3.72
CA SER A 43 11.46 -0.37 -4.12
C SER A 43 11.98 0.54 -5.23
N SER A 44 13.30 0.68 -5.31
CA SER A 44 13.99 1.35 -6.43
C SER A 44 14.15 0.44 -7.66
N THR A 45 13.78 -0.84 -7.55
CA THR A 45 13.85 -1.80 -8.66
C THR A 45 12.57 -2.64 -8.70
N GLU A 46 12.14 -3.05 -9.91
CA GLU A 46 10.85 -3.74 -10.10
C GLU A 46 10.76 -5.05 -9.29
N LYS A 47 11.84 -5.82 -9.30
CA LYS A 47 11.96 -7.15 -8.68
C LYS A 47 12.83 -7.15 -7.42
N GLY A 48 13.12 -5.97 -6.88
CA GLY A 48 13.96 -5.84 -5.69
C GLY A 48 13.22 -6.14 -4.39
N SER A 49 13.93 -5.95 -3.29
CA SER A 49 13.33 -5.92 -1.97
C SER A 49 12.47 -4.67 -1.82
N TYR A 50 11.24 -4.88 -1.38
CA TYR A 50 10.31 -3.79 -1.05
C TYR A 50 10.44 -3.44 0.43
N GLN A 51 10.54 -2.16 0.73
CA GLN A 51 10.59 -1.61 2.08
C GLN A 51 9.25 -0.97 2.42
N SER A 52 8.80 -1.15 3.66
CA SER A 52 7.61 -0.47 4.17
C SER A 52 7.88 1.02 4.32
N ILE A 53 6.99 1.87 3.80
CA ILE A 53 7.02 3.32 4.07
C ILE A 53 6.10 3.73 5.22
N GLY A 54 5.25 2.80 5.69
CA GLY A 54 4.36 3.05 6.81
C GLY A 54 3.02 2.35 6.71
N TYR A 55 2.26 2.50 7.79
CA TYR A 55 0.90 1.98 7.97
C TYR A 55 -0.07 3.15 8.01
N HIS A 56 -1.14 3.06 7.23
CA HIS A 56 -2.10 4.13 7.01
C HIS A 56 -3.53 3.62 7.20
N GLN A 57 -4.33 4.35 7.96
CA GLN A 57 -5.78 4.12 8.08
C GLN A 57 -6.59 4.96 7.08
N SER A 58 -5.96 6.00 6.50
CA SER A 58 -6.51 6.79 5.40
C SER A 58 -6.54 6.00 4.09
N LEU A 59 -7.17 6.56 3.06
CA LEU A 59 -7.20 6.00 1.69
C LEU A 59 -6.16 6.66 0.77
N ASP A 60 -5.32 7.52 1.33
CA ASP A 60 -4.23 8.17 0.64
C ASP A 60 -3.11 8.61 1.59
N CYS A 61 -1.92 8.83 1.04
CA CYS A 61 -0.82 9.50 1.70
C CYS A 61 0.10 10.20 0.68
N ILE A 62 0.98 11.06 1.18
CA ILE A 62 2.02 11.70 0.39
C ILE A 62 3.33 10.96 0.65
N VAL A 63 3.96 10.50 -0.42
CA VAL A 63 5.32 9.97 -0.39
C VAL A 63 6.27 11.08 -0.83
N GLU A 64 7.17 11.44 0.05
CA GLU A 64 8.16 12.50 -0.16
C GLU A 64 9.57 11.93 -0.33
N LYS A 65 10.55 12.81 -0.55
CA LYS A 65 11.97 12.46 -0.67
C LYS A 65 12.25 11.47 -1.79
N LEU A 66 11.45 11.54 -2.86
CA LEU A 66 11.72 10.79 -4.07
C LEU A 66 12.67 11.61 -4.95
N GLU A 67 13.74 11.00 -5.42
CA GLU A 67 14.75 11.68 -6.23
C GLU A 67 14.29 11.81 -7.69
N PHE A 68 14.44 13.01 -8.25
CA PHE A 68 14.08 13.29 -9.64
C PHE A 68 14.91 12.42 -10.61
N GLY A 69 14.27 11.90 -11.66
CA GLY A 69 14.91 11.05 -12.67
C GLY A 69 14.86 9.55 -12.35
N TYR A 70 14.59 9.17 -11.10
CA TYR A 70 14.46 7.77 -10.69
C TYR A 70 13.06 7.22 -10.89
N ILE A 71 12.99 5.89 -11.10
CA ILE A 71 11.75 5.13 -11.16
C ILE A 71 11.60 4.39 -9.83
N TYR A 72 10.44 4.55 -9.22
CA TYR A 72 10.07 3.87 -7.99
C TYR A 72 8.90 2.94 -8.25
N TYR A 73 8.92 1.79 -7.61
CA TYR A 73 7.91 0.74 -7.73
C TYR A 73 7.21 0.59 -6.39
N PHE A 74 5.89 0.65 -6.41
CA PHE A 74 5.08 0.59 -5.20
C PHE A 74 4.04 -0.52 -5.30
N ASN A 75 3.76 -1.12 -4.16
CA ASN A 75 2.58 -1.94 -3.96
C ASN A 75 1.98 -1.62 -2.58
N ILE A 76 0.74 -2.03 -2.38
CA ILE A 76 0.03 -1.84 -1.13
C ILE A 76 -0.60 -3.17 -0.72
N ARG A 77 -0.62 -3.46 0.58
CA ARG A 77 -1.40 -4.56 1.14
C ARG A 77 -2.31 -4.05 2.26
N PRO A 78 -3.54 -4.55 2.35
CA PRO A 78 -4.41 -4.24 3.46
C PRO A 78 -3.96 -5.04 4.69
N TYR A 79 -4.31 -4.57 5.88
CA TYR A 79 -4.15 -5.35 7.10
C TYR A 79 -5.38 -5.24 7.99
N VAL A 80 -5.54 -6.24 8.86
CA VAL A 80 -6.57 -6.27 9.89
C VAL A 80 -5.94 -6.62 11.23
N TYR A 81 -6.32 -5.88 12.27
CA TYR A 81 -6.09 -6.30 13.65
C TYR A 81 -7.25 -7.18 14.12
N ILE A 82 -6.94 -8.42 14.55
CA ILE A 82 -7.89 -9.30 15.25
C ILE A 82 -7.36 -9.47 16.67
N GLY A 83 -7.96 -8.75 17.62
CA GLY A 83 -7.38 -8.56 18.95
C GLY A 83 -6.06 -7.79 18.84
N SER A 84 -4.99 -8.34 19.40
CA SER A 84 -3.63 -7.76 19.34
C SER A 84 -2.77 -8.26 18.18
N LYS A 85 -3.32 -9.14 17.32
CA LYS A 85 -2.57 -9.77 16.22
C LYS A 85 -2.87 -9.06 14.90
N LEU A 86 -1.81 -8.78 14.16
CA LEU A 86 -1.84 -8.16 12.83
C LEU A 86 -1.84 -9.25 11.75
N TYR A 87 -2.81 -9.17 10.84
CA TYR A 87 -2.94 -10.07 9.69
C TYR A 87 -2.90 -9.25 8.41
N TYR A 88 -2.09 -9.68 7.46
CA TYR A 88 -1.97 -9.03 6.15
C TYR A 88 -2.83 -9.72 5.11
N GLY A 89 -3.44 -8.92 4.24
CA GLY A 89 -4.02 -9.41 3.00
C GLY A 89 -2.97 -9.51 1.88
N GLY A 90 -3.46 -9.85 0.69
CA GLY A 90 -2.61 -9.94 -0.50
C GLY A 90 -2.08 -8.57 -0.95
N LEU A 91 -0.90 -8.59 -1.58
CA LEU A 91 -0.32 -7.42 -2.24
C LEU A 91 -1.14 -7.02 -3.47
N SER A 92 -1.22 -5.72 -3.73
CA SER A 92 -1.70 -5.17 -4.99
C SER A 92 -0.77 -5.53 -6.14
N LYS A 93 -1.21 -5.20 -7.37
CA LYS A 93 -0.27 -5.07 -8.48
C LYS A 93 0.77 -4.00 -8.16
N VAL A 94 1.98 -4.18 -8.67
CA VAL A 94 3.02 -3.16 -8.62
C VAL A 94 2.63 -2.02 -9.56
N VAL A 95 2.77 -0.80 -9.08
CA VAL A 95 2.59 0.44 -9.84
C VAL A 95 3.89 1.21 -9.77
N SER A 96 4.41 1.64 -10.92
CA SER A 96 5.64 2.44 -10.99
C SER A 96 5.33 3.91 -11.18
N ILE A 97 6.20 4.79 -10.67
CA ILE A 97 6.21 6.21 -10.98
C ILE A 97 7.63 6.69 -11.25
N LYS A 98 7.80 7.49 -12.30
CA LYS A 98 9.05 8.21 -12.58
C LYS A 98 8.96 9.63 -12.04
N MET A 99 9.91 9.98 -11.17
CA MET A 99 10.00 11.30 -10.55
C MET A 99 10.73 12.31 -11.40
#